data_AF-A0A926YHF6-F1
#
_entry.id   AF-A0A926YHF6-F1
#
_cell.length_a   1.000
_cell.length_b   1.000
_cell.length_c   1.000
_cell.angle_alpha   90.00
_cell.angle_beta   90.00
_cell.angle_gamma   90.00
#
_symmetry.space_group_name_H-M   'P 1'
#
loop_
_entity.id
_entity.type
_entity.pdbx_description
1 polymer ?
#
loop_
_entity_poly.entity_id
_entity_poly.type
_entity_poly.pdbx_seq_one_letter_code
_entity_poly.pdbx_strand_id
1 'polypeptide(L)'
;MLLSTSLPLSESMPLSTSQRFLIPPFQRLRFTVLFMVATGLGWFLVGFVLQSLQQPPFTIVWQPQGLLGTFVNGLVAGLIVGATQWIVLRRYVPDWLWMLVTCAGYVMVMTTLQSWSGLIEVSTIAPALSTLPPQATAIVLSMLSIGLAAV
;
A
#
# COMPACT_ATOMS: atom_id res chain seq x y z
N MET A 1 47.79 -10.58 -62.78
CA MET A 1 47.17 -9.33 -62.30
C MET A 1 45.68 -9.62 -62.05
N LEU A 2 45.33 -10.06 -60.84
CA LEU A 2 43.93 -10.19 -60.39
C LEU A 2 43.89 -9.59 -58.99
N LEU A 3 43.36 -8.38 -58.87
CA LEU A 3 43.13 -7.69 -57.59
C LEU A 3 41.93 -8.36 -56.90
N SER A 4 42.17 -9.06 -55.80
CA SER A 4 41.09 -9.45 -54.89
C SER A 4 40.73 -8.25 -54.00
N THR A 5 39.60 -7.63 -54.27
CA THR A 5 38.98 -6.62 -53.41
C THR A 5 38.38 -7.31 -52.18
N SER A 6 39.12 -7.32 -51.08
CA SER A 6 38.62 -7.70 -49.77
C SER A 6 37.62 -6.64 -49.27
N LEU A 7 36.33 -6.99 -49.29
CA LEU A 7 35.27 -6.23 -48.64
C LEU A 7 35.56 -6.12 -47.12
N PRO A 8 35.56 -4.92 -46.52
CA PRO A 8 35.65 -4.79 -45.08
C PRO A 8 34.39 -5.37 -44.44
N LEU A 9 34.61 -6.36 -43.56
CA LEU A 9 33.60 -6.96 -42.70
C LEU A 9 32.78 -5.88 -41.99
N SER A 10 31.46 -6.00 -42.08
CA SER A 10 30.48 -5.21 -41.35
C SER A 10 30.87 -5.14 -39.87
N GLU A 11 31.36 -3.97 -39.48
CA GLU A 11 31.66 -3.61 -38.11
C GLU A 11 30.35 -3.74 -37.31
N SER A 12 30.29 -4.75 -36.44
CA SER A 12 29.16 -4.97 -35.56
C SER A 12 29.05 -3.78 -34.60
N MET A 13 28.12 -2.86 -34.87
CA MET A 13 27.86 -1.73 -33.98
C MET A 13 27.65 -2.26 -32.56
N PRO A 14 28.38 -1.73 -31.56
CA PRO A 14 28.15 -2.11 -30.17
C PRO A 14 26.75 -1.64 -29.78
N LEU A 15 25.86 -2.60 -29.55
CA LEU A 15 24.53 -2.37 -29.01
C LEU A 15 24.64 -1.48 -27.76
N SER A 16 24.05 -0.29 -27.86
CA SER A 16 23.94 0.70 -26.80
C SER A 16 23.50 0.02 -25.49
N THR A 17 24.25 0.27 -24.42
CA THR A 17 24.00 -0.17 -23.04
C THR A 17 22.56 0.08 -22.57
N SER A 18 21.83 0.98 -23.22
CA SER A 18 20.42 1.31 -22.97
C SER A 18 19.45 0.16 -23.26
N GLN A 19 19.76 -0.74 -24.21
CA GLN A 19 18.91 -1.92 -24.50
C GLN A 19 19.01 -3.04 -23.46
N ARG A 20 20.00 -2.99 -22.55
CA ARG A 20 20.20 -4.00 -21.49
C ARG A 20 19.15 -3.93 -20.37
N PHE A 21 18.37 -2.85 -20.30
CA PHE A 21 17.29 -2.64 -19.32
C PHE A 21 15.88 -2.93 -19.86
N LEU A 22 15.76 -3.32 -21.13
CA LEU A 22 14.47 -3.74 -21.70
C LEU A 22 14.16 -5.19 -21.29
N ILE A 23 13.63 -5.35 -20.08
CA ILE A 23 12.99 -6.59 -19.64
C ILE A 23 11.93 -6.96 -20.71
N PRO A 24 11.98 -8.16 -21.31
CA PRO A 24 11.04 -8.56 -22.35
C PRO A 24 9.59 -8.49 -21.84
N PRO A 25 8.64 -8.00 -22.65
CA PRO A 25 7.30 -7.63 -22.19
C PRO A 25 6.54 -8.78 -21.51
N PHE A 26 6.76 -10.02 -21.95
CA PHE A 26 6.10 -11.21 -21.39
C PHE A 26 6.59 -11.59 -19.98
N GLN A 27 7.82 -11.21 -19.60
CA GLN A 27 8.29 -11.40 -18.22
C GLN A 27 7.70 -10.36 -17.26
N ARG A 28 7.32 -9.17 -17.77
CA ARG A 28 6.68 -8.11 -16.98
C ARG A 28 5.29 -8.53 -16.49
N LEU A 29 4.48 -9.18 -17.34
CA LEU A 29 3.16 -9.65 -16.96
C LEU A 29 3.19 -10.65 -15.81
N ARG A 30 4.08 -11.66 -15.90
CA ARG A 30 4.25 -12.66 -14.84
C ARG A 30 4.70 -12.01 -13.52
N PHE A 31 5.61 -11.03 -13.61
CA PHE A 31 6.03 -10.24 -12.45
C PHE A 31 4.88 -9.43 -11.85
N THR A 32 4.12 -8.70 -12.67
CA THR A 32 2.98 -7.90 -12.23
C THR A 32 1.90 -8.75 -11.57
N VAL A 33 1.60 -9.94 -12.11
CA VAL A 33 0.64 -10.87 -11.52
C VAL A 33 1.14 -11.38 -10.17
N LEU A 34 2.40 -11.80 -10.06
CA LEU A 34 3.00 -12.21 -8.78
C LEU A 34 3.00 -11.07 -7.77
N PHE A 35 3.29 -9.85 -8.21
CA PHE A 35 3.27 -8.65 -7.38
C PHE A 35 1.87 -8.30 -6.88
N MET A 36 0.86 -8.37 -7.76
CA MET A 36 -0.55 -8.20 -7.39
C MET A 36 -1.00 -9.24 -6.36
N VAL A 37 -0.70 -10.51 -6.59
CA VAL A 37 -1.05 -11.61 -5.66
C VAL A 37 -0.35 -11.41 -4.31
N ALA A 38 0.94 -11.07 -4.30
CA ALA A 38 1.67 -10.79 -3.07
C ALA A 38 1.13 -9.56 -2.33
N THR A 39 0.71 -8.53 -3.06
CA THR A 39 0.07 -7.34 -2.48
C THR A 39 -1.27 -7.69 -1.86
N GLY A 40 -2.11 -8.46 -2.56
CA GLY A 40 -3.38 -8.94 -2.03
C GLY A 40 -3.20 -9.82 -0.79
N LEU A 41 -2.21 -10.72 -0.80
CA LEU A 41 -1.86 -11.54 0.36
C LEU A 41 -1.35 -10.69 1.53
N GLY A 42 -0.55 -9.65 1.25
CA GLY A 42 -0.08 -8.70 2.24
C GLY A 42 -1.25 -7.98 2.93
N TRP A 43 -2.21 -7.48 2.16
CA TRP A 43 -3.44 -6.89 2.70
C TRP A 43 -4.26 -7.86 3.53
N PHE A 44 -4.42 -9.10 3.07
CA PHE A 44 -5.10 -10.15 3.82
C PHE A 44 -4.40 -10.42 5.17
N LEU A 45 -3.06 -10.51 5.17
CA LEU A 45 -2.27 -10.68 6.38
C LEU A 45 -2.38 -9.49 7.34
N VAL A 46 -2.39 -8.26 6.81
CA VAL A 46 -2.61 -7.05 7.62
C VAL A 46 -3.96 -7.12 8.32
N GLY A 47 -5.03 -7.43 7.59
CA GLY A 47 -6.38 -7.59 8.16
C GLY A 47 -6.41 -8.69 9.22
N PHE A 48 -5.83 -9.85 8.92
CA PHE A 48 -5.76 -10.97 9.86
C PHE A 48 -5.00 -10.63 11.15
N VAL A 49 -3.84 -9.96 11.05
CA VAL A 49 -3.03 -9.54 12.20
C VAL A 49 -3.78 -8.49 13.02
N LEU A 50 -4.36 -7.48 12.38
CA LEU A 50 -5.10 -6.43 13.08
C LEU A 50 -6.34 -7.00 13.79
N GLN A 51 -7.09 -7.89 13.13
CA GLN A 51 -8.23 -8.59 13.72
C GLN A 51 -7.79 -9.45 14.93
N SER A 52 -6.64 -10.10 14.82
CA SER A 52 -6.09 -10.94 15.91
C SER A 52 -5.68 -10.10 17.12
N LEU A 53 -5.16 -8.90 16.90
CA LEU A 53 -4.80 -7.95 17.96
C LEU A 53 -6.03 -7.34 18.66
N GLN A 54 -7.20 -7.39 18.02
CA GLN A 54 -8.47 -6.94 18.58
C GLN A 54 -9.19 -8.02 19.42
N GLN A 55 -8.61 -9.22 19.60
CA GLN A 55 -9.19 -10.22 20.48
C GLN A 55 -8.72 -10.02 21.94
N PRO A 56 -9.61 -10.09 22.95
CA PRO A 56 -9.20 -10.03 24.35
C PRO A 56 -8.24 -11.20 24.65
N PRO A 57 -7.13 -10.98 25.38
CA PRO A 57 -6.83 -9.83 26.24
C PRO A 57 -6.09 -8.64 25.55
N PHE A 58 -5.77 -8.75 24.25
CA PHE A 58 -4.92 -7.78 23.56
C PHE A 58 -5.58 -6.42 23.30
N THR A 59 -6.92 -6.35 23.39
CA THR A 59 -7.72 -5.11 23.26
C THR A 59 -7.35 -4.01 24.23
N ILE A 60 -6.91 -4.37 25.45
CA ILE A 60 -6.57 -3.39 26.50
C ILE A 60 -5.22 -2.70 26.21
N VAL A 61 -4.32 -3.39 25.50
CA VAL A 61 -2.96 -2.90 25.20
C VAL A 61 -2.90 -2.24 23.82
N TRP A 62 -3.68 -2.74 22.87
CA TRP A 62 -3.69 -2.29 21.47
C TRP A 62 -4.95 -1.53 21.12
N GLN A 63 -5.25 -0.48 21.88
CA GLN A 63 -6.27 0.50 21.48
C GLN A 63 -5.57 1.71 20.84
N PRO A 64 -5.37 1.72 19.50
CA PRO A 64 -4.74 2.83 18.81
C PRO A 64 -5.69 4.04 18.80
N GLN A 65 -5.70 4.80 19.90
CA GLN A 65 -6.42 6.06 19.97
C GLN A 65 -5.49 7.20 19.51
N GLY A 66 -5.97 8.02 18.59
CA GLY A 66 -5.26 9.21 18.10
C GLY A 66 -4.19 8.93 17.04
N LEU A 67 -3.45 9.98 16.69
CA LEU A 67 -2.51 10.02 15.56
C LEU A 67 -1.36 9.01 15.71
N LEU A 68 -0.86 8.82 16.93
CA LEU A 68 0.21 7.85 17.22
C LEU A 68 -0.24 6.41 16.93
N GLY A 69 -1.49 6.09 17.27
CA GLY A 69 -2.08 4.78 16.97
C GLY A 69 -2.16 4.51 15.46
N THR A 70 -2.61 5.50 14.69
CA THR A 70 -2.63 5.43 13.22
C THR A 70 -1.24 5.29 12.63
N PHE A 71 -0.25 6.00 13.19
CA PHE A 71 1.14 5.90 12.74
C PHE A 71 1.72 4.50 12.98
N VAL A 72 1.54 3.96 14.19
CA VAL A 72 2.02 2.60 14.53
C VAL A 72 1.31 1.55 13.68
N ASN A 73 -0.01 1.66 13.51
CA ASN A 73 -0.77 0.75 12.65
C ASN A 73 -0.27 0.84 11.20
N GLY A 74 -0.08 2.05 10.68
CA GLY A 74 0.44 2.29 9.34
C GLY A 74 1.84 1.70 9.13
N LEU A 75 2.72 1.78 10.15
CA LEU A 75 4.04 1.15 10.11
C LEU A 75 3.96 -0.37 10.08
N VAL A 76 3.17 -0.98 10.97
CA VAL A 76 3.03 -2.44 11.04
C VAL A 76 2.44 -2.97 9.73
N ALA A 77 1.37 -2.34 9.26
CA ALA A 77 0.72 -2.73 8.01
C ALA A 77 1.64 -2.53 6.79
N GLY A 78 2.32 -1.39 6.71
CA GLY A 78 3.31 -1.10 5.67
C GLY A 78 4.47 -2.09 5.67
N LEU A 79 4.90 -2.55 6.84
CA LEU A 79 5.99 -3.53 6.96
C LEU A 79 5.55 -4.92 6.50
N ILE A 80 4.34 -5.35 6.85
CA ILE A 80 3.78 -6.63 6.40
C ILE A 80 3.61 -6.64 4.88
N VAL A 81 2.99 -5.60 4.31
CA VAL A 81 2.80 -5.48 2.86
C VAL A 81 4.14 -5.36 2.14
N GLY A 82 5.03 -4.50 2.65
CA GLY A 82 6.37 -4.28 2.11
C GLY A 82 7.24 -5.54 2.13
N ALA A 83 7.21 -6.31 3.21
CA ALA A 83 7.92 -7.59 3.32
C ALA A 83 7.35 -8.63 2.35
N THR A 84 6.02 -8.72 2.23
CA THR A 84 5.37 -9.66 1.30
C THR A 84 5.70 -9.33 -0.15
N GLN A 85 5.70 -8.06 -0.52
CA GLN A 85 6.13 -7.59 -1.84
C GLN A 85 7.65 -7.79 -2.05
N TRP A 86 8.46 -7.53 -1.03
CA TRP A 86 9.91 -7.69 -1.09
C TRP A 86 10.33 -9.15 -1.32
N ILE A 87 9.61 -10.14 -0.78
CA ILE A 87 9.86 -11.56 -1.07
C ILE A 87 9.76 -11.86 -2.59
N VAL A 88 8.85 -11.19 -3.30
CA VAL A 88 8.73 -11.30 -4.77
C VAL A 88 9.82 -10.48 -5.47
N LEU A 89 10.09 -9.27 -4.97
CA LEU A 89 11.05 -8.34 -5.57
C LEU A 89 12.52 -8.73 -5.35
N ARG A 90 12.87 -9.48 -4.30
CA ARG A 90 14.28 -9.79 -3.95
C ARG A 90 15.06 -10.48 -5.05
N ARG A 91 14.37 -11.09 -6.02
CA ARG A 91 14.96 -11.72 -7.21
C ARG A 91 15.37 -10.72 -8.29
N TYR A 92 14.86 -9.49 -8.22
CA TYR A 92 15.01 -8.43 -9.22
C TYR A 92 15.61 -7.13 -8.65
N VAL A 93 15.32 -6.82 -7.38
CA VAL A 93 15.83 -5.65 -6.67
C VAL A 93 16.26 -6.10 -5.27
N PRO A 94 17.57 -6.17 -4.97
CA PRO A 94 18.07 -6.65 -3.69
C PRO A 94 17.93 -5.64 -2.54
N ASP A 95 17.43 -4.43 -2.80
CA ASP A 95 17.43 -3.36 -1.81
C ASP A 95 16.29 -3.46 -0.78
N TRP A 96 16.70 -3.54 0.49
CA TRP A 96 15.85 -3.38 1.67
C TRP A 96 15.15 -2.02 1.73
N LEU A 97 15.63 -1.03 0.98
CA LEU A 97 15.01 0.29 0.81
C LEU A 97 13.57 0.19 0.29
N TRP A 98 13.21 -0.87 -0.45
CA TRP A 98 11.84 -1.08 -0.89
C TRP A 98 10.86 -1.20 0.29
N MET A 99 11.28 -1.85 1.38
CA MET A 99 10.48 -1.98 2.60
C MET A 99 10.29 -0.62 3.28
N LEU A 100 11.32 0.24 3.31
CA LEU A 100 11.19 1.59 3.85
C LEU A 100 10.23 2.46 3.04
N VAL A 101 10.32 2.40 1.70
CA VAL A 101 9.42 3.16 0.82
C VAL A 101 7.97 2.71 0.98
N THR A 102 7.72 1.39 1.07
CA THR A 102 6.37 0.86 1.29
C THR A 102 5.84 1.23 2.68
N CYS A 103 6.65 1.14 3.74
CA CYS A 103 6.27 1.64 5.07
C CYS A 103 5.92 3.14 5.05
N ALA A 104 6.78 3.97 4.47
CA ALA A 104 6.58 5.41 4.41
C ALA A 104 5.31 5.78 3.63
N GLY A 105 5.11 5.15 2.46
CA GLY A 105 3.90 5.33 1.66
C GLY A 105 2.64 4.91 2.41
N TYR A 106 2.69 3.80 3.15
CA TYR A 106 1.55 3.31 3.90
C TYR A 106 1.18 4.22 5.07
N VAL A 107 2.18 4.72 5.82
CA VAL A 107 1.97 5.73 6.87
C VAL A 107 1.36 7.01 6.29
N MET A 108 1.85 7.46 5.14
CA MET A 108 1.34 8.67 4.47
C MET A 108 -0.12 8.49 4.05
N VAL A 109 -0.48 7.33 3.49
CA VAL A 109 -1.87 7.02 3.11
C VAL A 109 -2.76 6.98 4.34
N MET A 110 -2.36 6.29 5.40
CA MET A 110 -3.18 6.15 6.62
C MET A 110 -3.41 7.49 7.34
N THR A 111 -2.37 8.32 7.44
CA THR A 111 -2.48 9.67 8.04
C THR A 111 -3.31 10.62 7.17
N THR A 112 -3.18 10.53 5.85
CA THR A 112 -4.02 11.30 4.92
C THR A 112 -5.48 10.86 5.04
N LEU A 113 -5.75 9.55 5.10
CA LEU A 113 -7.10 9.01 5.23
C LEU A 113 -7.76 9.47 6.54
N GLN A 114 -7.02 9.45 7.65
CA GLN A 114 -7.51 9.94 8.94
C GLN A 114 -7.78 11.46 8.93
N SER A 115 -6.93 12.23 8.26
CA SER A 115 -7.13 13.68 8.13
C SER A 115 -8.35 13.97 7.26
N TRP A 116 -8.53 13.20 6.19
CA TRP A 116 -9.65 13.32 5.28
C TRP A 116 -10.98 12.93 5.94
N SER A 117 -11.03 11.84 6.71
CA SER A 117 -12.23 11.43 7.43
C SER A 117 -12.66 12.49 8.46
N GLY A 118 -11.71 13.06 9.20
CA GLY A 118 -11.99 14.16 10.12
C GLY A 118 -12.52 15.42 9.41
N LEU A 119 -12.02 15.72 8.21
CA LEU A 119 -12.54 16.83 7.40
C LEU A 119 -13.99 16.59 6.96
N ILE A 120 -14.35 15.37 6.53
CA ILE A 120 -15.73 15.05 6.15
C ILE A 120 -16.67 15.20 7.35
N GLU A 121 -16.27 14.69 8.52
CA GLU A 121 -17.07 14.79 9.74
C GLU A 121 -17.35 16.24 10.12
N VAL A 122 -16.33 17.10 10.11
CA VAL A 122 -16.46 18.51 10.49
C VAL A 122 -17.20 19.34 9.43
N SER A 123 -16.97 19.08 8.14
CA SER A 123 -17.53 19.91 7.05
C SER A 123 -18.95 19.53 6.65
N THR A 124 -19.34 18.27 6.82
CA THR A 124 -20.59 17.73 6.26
C THR A 124 -21.54 17.23 7.34
N ILE A 125 -21.03 16.50 8.34
CA ILE A 125 -21.88 15.81 9.33
C ILE A 125 -22.21 16.75 10.51
N ALA A 126 -21.20 17.44 11.06
CA ALA A 126 -21.37 18.35 12.19
C ALA A 126 -22.39 19.48 11.94
N PRO A 127 -22.35 20.23 10.82
CA PRO A 127 -23.34 21.27 10.55
C PRO A 127 -24.74 20.68 10.33
N ALA A 128 -24.86 19.54 9.63
CA ALA A 128 -26.14 18.87 9.43
C ALA A 128 -26.78 18.45 10.77
N LEU A 129 -25.98 17.91 11.70
CA LEU A 129 -26.44 17.56 13.04
C LEU A 129 -26.85 18.77 13.87
N SER A 130 -26.18 19.91 13.71
CA SER A 130 -26.50 21.14 14.47
C SER A 130 -27.85 21.77 14.11
N THR A 131 -28.42 21.43 12.94
CA THR A 131 -29.74 21.91 12.49
C THR A 131 -30.91 21.06 12.99
N LEU A 132 -30.62 19.89 13.57
CA LEU A 132 -31.64 18.96 14.05
C LEU A 132 -31.99 19.25 15.52
N PRO A 133 -33.25 19.02 15.94
CA PRO A 133 -33.61 19.08 17.35
C PRO A 133 -32.82 18.04 18.16
N PRO A 134 -32.49 18.31 19.44
CA PRO A 134 -31.58 17.48 20.24
C PRO A 134 -32.06 16.04 20.46
N GLN A 135 -33.35 15.78 20.25
CA GLN A 135 -33.94 14.44 20.30
C GLN A 135 -33.61 13.63 19.02
N ALA A 136 -33.60 14.30 17.86
CA ALA A 136 -33.30 13.68 16.58
C ALA A 136 -31.79 13.44 16.39
N THR A 137 -30.93 14.29 16.94
CA THR A 137 -29.47 14.08 16.92
C THR A 137 -29.07 12.81 17.67
N ALA A 138 -29.67 12.56 18.85
CA ALA A 138 -29.43 11.35 19.62
C ALA A 138 -29.82 10.08 18.85
N ILE A 139 -30.95 10.11 18.13
CA ILE A 139 -31.41 8.99 17.29
C ILE A 139 -30.43 8.76 16.13
N VAL A 140 -30.05 9.82 15.40
CA VAL A 140 -29.12 9.70 14.27
C VAL A 140 -27.74 9.19 14.72
N LEU A 141 -27.21 9.69 15.85
CA LEU A 141 -25.95 9.20 16.44
C LEU A 141 -26.06 7.73 16.86
N SER A 142 -27.19 7.31 17.41
CA SER A 142 -27.41 5.90 17.78
C SER A 142 -27.47 4.99 16.55
N MET A 143 -28.13 5.41 15.47
CA MET A 143 -28.19 4.65 14.22
C MET A 143 -26.83 4.58 13.52
N LEU A 144 -26.05 5.66 13.55
CA LEU A 144 -24.70 5.70 13.00
C LEU A 144 -23.75 4.78 13.79
N SER A 145 -23.85 4.79 15.13
CA SER A 145 -23.07 3.93 16.02
C SER A 145 -23.36 2.43 15.79
N ILE A 146 -24.64 2.07 15.64
CA ILE A 146 -25.07 0.69 15.36
C ILE A 146 -24.62 0.23 13.97
N GLY A 147 -24.68 1.13 12.97
CA GLY A 147 -24.20 0.83 11.62
C GLY A 147 -22.69 0.63 11.53
N LEU A 148 -21.91 1.40 12.30
CA LEU A 148 -20.45 1.27 12.36
C LEU A 148 -19.98 0.02 13.11
N ALA A 149 -20.74 -0.44 14.11
CA ALA A 149 -20.41 -1.65 14.88
C ALA A 149 -20.74 -2.96 14.12
N ALA A 150 -21.48 -2.87 13.01
CA ALA A 150 -21.89 -4.02 12.19
C ALA A 150 -20.96 -4.29 10.98
N VAL A 151 -19.93 -3.46 10.78
CA VAL A 151 -18.90 -3.59 9.74
C VAL A 151 -17.57 -3.95 10.40
#